data_AF-A0A6A3QV42-F1
#
_entry.id   AF-A0A6A3QV42-F1
#
_cell.length_a   1.000
_cell.length_b   1.000
_cell.length_c   1.000
_cell.angle_alpha   90.00
_cell.angle_beta   90.00
_cell.angle_gamma   90.00
#
_symmetry.space_group_name_H-M   'P 1'
#
loop_
_entity.id
_entity.type
_entity.pdbx_description
1 polymer ?
#
loop_
_entity_poly.entity_id
_entity_poly.type
_entity_poly.pdbx_seq_one_letter_code
_entity_poly.pdbx_strand_id
1 'polypeptide(L)'
;MAADVSAFVAGCLHCMVTANGCVPRPYGETLVATKPNEVLHFDFLTMIEGERGLKYVLVLKDGMSGFVELVACVSATSDQAYQS
;
A
#
# COMPACT_ATOMS: atom_id res chain seq x y z
N MET A 1 44.66 -2.67 10.23
CA MET A 1 43.85 -3.23 11.34
C MET A 1 42.46 -2.61 11.42
N ALA A 2 42.31 -1.31 11.71
CA ALA A 2 40.96 -0.70 11.77
C ALA A 2 40.19 -0.80 10.44
N ALA A 3 40.87 -0.61 9.31
CA ALA A 3 40.30 -0.77 7.97
C ALA A 3 39.84 -2.21 7.70
N ASP A 4 40.64 -3.21 8.09
CA ASP A 4 40.32 -4.63 7.88
C ASP A 4 39.10 -5.06 8.71
N VAL A 5 39.00 -4.58 9.95
CA VAL A 5 37.83 -4.81 10.81
C VAL A 5 36.59 -4.14 10.21
N SER A 6 36.71 -2.92 9.69
CA SER A 6 35.58 -2.24 9.04
C SER A 6 35.08 -2.97 7.79
N ALA A 7 36.00 -3.51 6.98
CA ALA A 7 35.67 -4.29 5.80
C ALA A 7 34.98 -5.63 6.16
N PHE A 8 35.47 -6.30 7.21
CA PHE A 8 34.87 -7.53 7.73
C PHE A 8 33.44 -7.30 8.25
N VAL A 9 33.23 -6.24 9.04
CA VAL A 9 31.90 -5.91 9.60
C VAL A 9 30.94 -5.48 8.49
N ALA A 10 31.41 -4.74 7.47
CA ALA A 10 30.59 -4.34 6.32
C ALA A 10 30.14 -5.54 5.47
N GLY A 11 30.96 -6.59 5.35
CA GLY A 11 30.61 -7.82 4.63
C GLY A 11 29.76 -8.82 5.44
N CYS A 12 29.62 -8.63 6.75
CA CYS A 12 28.90 -9.55 7.61
C CYS A 12 27.38 -9.39 7.45
N LEU A 13 26.71 -10.41 6.90
CA LEU A 13 25.24 -10.44 6.75
C LEU A 13 24.49 -10.20 8.07
N HIS A 14 24.98 -10.76 9.18
CA HIS A 14 24.35 -10.59 10.49
C HIS A 14 24.44 -9.13 10.95
N CYS A 15 25.59 -8.47 10.79
CA CYS A 15 25.74 -7.05 11.11
C CYS A 15 24.90 -6.15 10.20
N MET A 16 24.81 -6.47 8.90
CA MET A 16 23.96 -5.71 7.97
C MET A 16 22.48 -5.76 8.36
N VAL A 17 21.97 -6.92 8.77
CA VAL A 17 20.55 -7.09 9.12
C VAL A 17 20.23 -6.53 10.51
N THR A 18 21.17 -6.59 11.46
CA THR A 18 20.89 -6.26 12.87
C THR A 18 21.41 -4.90 13.33
N ALA A 19 22.53 -4.41 12.79
CA ALA A 19 23.22 -3.23 13.31
C ALA A 19 22.97 -1.95 12.49
N ASN A 20 22.81 -2.06 11.17
CA ASN A 20 22.84 -0.89 10.28
C ASN A 20 21.47 -0.36 9.83
N GLY A 21 20.38 -0.96 10.32
CA GLY A 21 19.03 -0.61 9.88
C GLY A 21 18.79 -0.96 8.41
N CYS A 22 17.57 -1.32 8.06
CA CYS A 22 17.23 -1.56 6.66
C CYS A 22 16.95 -0.22 5.97
N VAL A 23 17.83 0.24 5.08
CA VAL A 23 17.53 1.37 4.21
C VAL A 23 16.53 0.89 3.17
N PRO A 24 15.31 1.47 3.10
CA PRO A 24 14.34 1.07 2.08
C PRO A 24 14.92 1.35 0.70
N ARG A 25 14.70 0.41 -0.22
CA ARG A 25 15.02 0.62 -1.64
C ARG A 25 14.30 1.88 -2.13
N PRO A 26 14.89 2.63 -3.09
CA PRO A 26 14.19 3.72 -3.73
C PRO A 26 12.82 3.26 -4.24
N TYR A 27 11.82 4.11 -4.14
CA TYR A 27 10.50 3.83 -4.69
C TYR A 27 10.60 3.61 -6.20
N GLY A 28 9.83 2.63 -6.71
CA GLY A 28 9.65 2.43 -8.14
C GLY A 28 8.84 3.56 -8.78
N GLU A 29 8.73 3.52 -10.10
CA GLU A 29 7.88 4.46 -10.84
C GLU A 29 6.42 4.31 -10.43
N THR A 30 5.73 5.45 -10.27
CA THR A 30 4.29 5.47 -9.99
C THR A 30 3.54 5.31 -11.30
N LEU A 31 2.55 4.41 -11.34
CA LEU A 31 1.63 4.31 -12.47
C LEU A 31 0.74 5.56 -12.49
N VAL A 32 0.92 6.42 -13.49
CA VAL A 32 0.16 7.66 -13.67
C VAL A 32 -0.78 7.50 -14.85
N ALA A 33 -2.08 7.67 -14.60
CA ALA A 33 -3.09 7.69 -15.65
C ALA A 33 -2.99 8.97 -16.50
N THR A 34 -3.15 8.83 -17.80
CA THR A 34 -3.16 9.92 -18.78
C THR A 34 -4.58 10.29 -19.22
N LYS A 35 -5.53 9.36 -19.07
CA LYS A 35 -6.93 9.52 -19.47
C LYS A 35 -7.88 9.05 -18.35
N PRO A 36 -9.14 9.52 -18.34
CA PRO A 36 -10.12 9.03 -17.38
C PRO A 36 -10.37 7.53 -17.61
N ASN A 37 -10.57 6.79 -16.52
CA ASN A 37 -10.83 5.35 -16.49
C ASN A 37 -9.67 4.47 -16.99
N GLU A 38 -8.44 4.99 -17.03
CA GLU A 38 -7.26 4.23 -17.42
C GLU A 38 -6.66 3.44 -16.24
N VAL A 39 -6.68 4.03 -15.05
CA VAL A 39 -6.19 3.41 -13.81
C VAL A 39 -7.22 3.64 -12.73
N LEU A 40 -7.73 2.55 -12.14
CA LEU A 40 -8.64 2.60 -11.01
C LEU A 40 -7.89 2.20 -9.74
N HIS A 41 -7.82 3.10 -8.79
CA HIS A 41 -7.38 2.79 -7.43
C HIS A 41 -8.59 2.37 -6.62
N PHE A 42 -8.59 1.15 -6.08
CA PHE A 42 -9.63 0.70 -5.18
C PHE A 42 -9.08 -0.01 -3.95
N ASP A 43 -9.69 0.26 -2.80
CA ASP A 43 -9.35 -0.40 -1.54
C ASP A 43 -10.52 -0.28 -0.54
N PHE A 44 -10.51 -1.13 0.49
CA PHE A 44 -11.46 -1.07 1.59
C PHE A 44 -10.92 -0.22 2.74
N LEU A 45 -11.64 0.85 3.06
CA LEU A 45 -11.41 1.64 4.27
C LEU A 45 -12.21 1.05 5.43
N THR A 46 -11.54 0.74 6.54
CA THR A 46 -12.22 0.34 7.78
C THR A 46 -12.74 1.58 8.51
N MET A 47 -14.03 1.59 8.79
CA MET A 47 -14.75 2.64 9.51
C MET A 47 -15.18 2.14 10.89
N ILE A 48 -15.64 3.08 11.72
CA ILE A 48 -16.40 2.75 12.93
C ILE A 48 -17.68 2.04 12.46
N GLU A 49 -18.06 0.99 13.19
CA GLU A 49 -19.29 0.26 12.89
C GLU A 49 -20.51 1.19 12.99
N GLY A 50 -21.17 1.38 11.86
CA GLY A 50 -22.38 2.16 11.73
C GLY A 50 -23.63 1.30 11.89
N GLU A 51 -24.75 1.80 11.37
CA GLU A 51 -25.99 1.03 11.37
C GLU A 51 -25.87 -0.25 10.53
N ARG A 52 -26.59 -1.30 10.95
CA ARG A 52 -26.69 -2.57 10.22
C ARG A 52 -25.35 -3.30 9.98
N GLY A 53 -24.35 -3.04 10.82
CA GLY A 53 -23.03 -3.70 10.74
C GLY A 53 -22.14 -3.17 9.62
N LEU A 54 -22.49 -2.03 9.01
CA LEU A 54 -21.64 -1.38 8.01
C LEU A 54 -20.36 -0.90 8.68
N LYS A 55 -19.24 -1.53 8.35
CA LYS A 55 -17.93 -1.28 8.95
C LYS A 55 -16.87 -0.92 7.91
N TYR A 56 -17.15 -1.14 6.64
CA TYR A 56 -16.19 -0.90 5.57
C TYR A 56 -16.76 0.04 4.53
N VAL A 57 -15.88 0.76 3.85
CA VAL A 57 -16.21 1.55 2.66
C VAL A 57 -15.27 1.11 1.57
N LEU A 58 -15.80 0.55 0.48
CA LEU A 58 -15.06 0.35 -0.75
C LEU A 58 -14.91 1.71 -1.43
N VAL A 59 -13.66 2.15 -1.57
CA VAL A 59 -13.31 3.39 -2.25
C VAL A 59 -12.91 3.05 -3.66
N LEU A 60 -13.57 3.65 -4.65
CA LEU A 60 -13.23 3.54 -6.07
C LEU A 60 -12.78 4.92 -6.55
N LYS A 61 -11.51 5.07 -6.95
CA LYS A 61 -10.96 6.35 -7.40
C LYS A 61 -10.32 6.22 -8.77
N ASP A 62 -10.81 7.03 -9.71
CA ASP A 62 -10.14 7.19 -11.00
C ASP A 62 -8.81 7.95 -10.85
N GLY A 63 -7.76 7.39 -11.42
CA GLY A 63 -6.38 7.86 -11.28
C GLY A 63 -6.09 9.19 -11.98
N MET A 64 -6.91 9.61 -12.95
CA MET A 64 -6.70 10.87 -13.68
C MET A 64 -7.71 11.95 -13.31
N SER A 65 -9.00 11.66 -13.42
CA SER A 65 -10.07 12.66 -13.25
C SER A 65 -10.32 13.06 -11.80
N GLY A 66 -9.86 12.24 -10.85
CA GLY A 66 -10.17 12.42 -9.43
C GLY A 66 -11.62 12.08 -9.08
N PHE A 67 -12.36 11.44 -9.98
CA PHE A 67 -13.69 10.89 -9.68
C PHE A 67 -13.57 9.82 -8.59
N VAL A 68 -14.44 9.90 -7.57
CA VAL A 68 -14.46 8.98 -6.43
C VAL A 68 -15.88 8.51 -6.18
N GLU A 69 -16.04 7.20 -6.04
CA GLU A 69 -17.26 6.54 -5.60
C GLU A 69 -17.00 5.78 -4.29
N LEU A 70 -17.97 5.84 -3.38
CA LEU A 70 -17.88 5.26 -2.05
C LEU A 70 -19.05 4.31 -1.83
N VAL A 71 -18.76 3.03 -1.63
CA VAL A 71 -19.77 1.98 -1.41
C VAL A 71 -19.63 1.45 0.01
N ALA A 72 -20.69 1.54 0.80
CA ALA A 72 -20.70 1.03 2.18
C ALA A 72 -20.87 -0.50 2.19
N CYS A 73 -20.01 -1.19 2.91
CA CYS A 73 -19.93 -2.65 2.96
C CYS A 73 -19.91 -3.17 4.41
N VAL A 74 -20.45 -4.37 4.61
CA VAL A 74 -20.42 -5.09 5.90
C VAL A 74 -19.08 -5.81 6.10
N SER A 75 -18.44 -6.24 5.00
CA SER A 75 -17.14 -6.95 5.01
C SER A 75 -16.25 -6.55 3.83
N ALA A 76 -14.94 -6.70 3.99
CA ALA A 76 -13.94 -6.47 2.94
C ALA A 76 -13.64 -7.78 2.17
N THR A 77 -14.61 -8.26 1.39
CA THR A 77 -14.49 -9.50 0.61
C THR A 77 -14.52 -9.23 -0.89
N SER A 78 -14.00 -10.19 -1.68
CA SER A 78 -14.09 -10.14 -3.14
C SER A 78 -15.52 -10.06 -3.65
N ASP A 79 -16.46 -10.72 -2.96
CA ASP A 79 -17.88 -10.70 -3.35
C ASP A 79 -18.47 -9.29 -3.23
N GLN A 80 -18.08 -8.52 -2.21
CA GLN A 80 -18.51 -7.14 -2.02
C GLN A 80 -17.91 -6.22 -3.10
N ALA A 81 -16.66 -6.45 -3.50
CA ALA A 81 -16.02 -5.72 -4.58
C ALA A 81 -16.53 -6.10 -5.98
N TYR A 82 -17.11 -7.29 -6.15
CA TYR A 82 -17.74 -7.71 -7.40
C TYR A 82 -19.15 -7.14 -7.57
N GLN A 83 -19.86 -6.93 -6.47
CA GLN A 83 -21.26 -6.47 -6.45
C GLN A 83 -21.40 -4.94 -6.58
N SER A 84 -20.31 -4.20 -6.38
CA SER A 84 -20.26 -2.74 -6.51
C SER A 84 -20.31 -2.28 -7.95
#